data_AF-A0A7S1ZZQ4-F1
#
_entry.id   AF-A0A7S1ZZQ4-F1
#
_cell.length_a   1.000
_cell.length_b   1.000
_cell.length_c   1.000
_cell.angle_alpha   90.00
_cell.angle_beta   90.00
_cell.angle_gamma   90.00
#
_symmetry.space_group_name_H-M   'P 1'
#
loop_
_entity.id
_entity.type
_entity.pdbx_description
1 polymer ?
#
loop_
_entity_poly.entity_id
_entity_poly.type
_entity_poly.pdbx_seq_one_letter_code
_entity_poly.pdbx_strand_id
1 'polypeptide(L)'
;EVANLLNNTATSAVNTDYAKLNLKAAQKAKDIAAFESCKKYAANGINMLPTDKWISQPDLTLKLFSLAAEAEEFLGYDHGMNSYCNEVLSQKSISVLEKKDVFTAKLLRMSTTELRHED
;
A
#
# COMPACT_ATOMS: atom_id res chain seq x y z
N GLU A 1 -29.89 -13.48 -11.69
CA GLU A 1 -28.81 -12.67 -12.29
C GLU A 1 -28.68 -11.29 -11.63
N VAL A 2 -29.75 -10.48 -11.56
CA VAL A 2 -29.71 -9.13 -10.93
C VAL A 2 -29.41 -9.13 -9.42
N ALA A 3 -29.91 -10.12 -8.67
CA ALA A 3 -29.66 -10.22 -7.22
C ALA A 3 -28.18 -10.51 -6.86
N ASN A 4 -27.45 -11.26 -7.68
CA ASN A 4 -26.04 -11.53 -7.47
C ASN A 4 -25.17 -10.29 -7.74
N LEU A 5 -25.57 -9.46 -8.71
CA LEU A 5 -24.89 -8.20 -9.01
C LEU A 5 -25.06 -7.19 -7.86
N LEU A 6 -26.28 -7.07 -7.31
CA LEU A 6 -26.55 -6.21 -6.16
C LEU A 6 -25.82 -6.67 -4.89
N ASN A 7 -25.70 -7.99 -4.69
CA ASN A 7 -24.97 -8.54 -3.54
C ASN A 7 -23.46 -8.29 -3.67
N ASN A 8 -22.90 -8.41 -4.88
CA ASN A 8 -21.49 -8.14 -5.14
C ASN A 8 -21.14 -6.64 -5.00
N THR A 9 -22.03 -5.73 -5.42
CA THR A 9 -21.80 -4.28 -5.26
C THR A 9 -21.93 -3.81 -3.82
N ALA A 10 -22.89 -4.36 -3.06
CA ALA A 10 -22.98 -4.08 -1.63
C ALA A 10 -21.76 -4.61 -0.87
N THR A 11 -21.27 -5.80 -1.23
CA THR A 11 -20.07 -6.39 -0.63
C THR A 11 -18.81 -5.59 -0.97
N SER A 12 -18.65 -5.11 -2.20
CA SER A 12 -17.50 -4.29 -2.58
C SER A 12 -17.48 -2.92 -1.91
N ALA A 13 -18.65 -2.31 -1.69
CA ALA A 13 -18.78 -1.07 -0.93
C ALA A 13 -18.37 -1.26 0.55
N VAL A 14 -18.89 -2.31 1.19
CA VAL A 14 -18.53 -2.66 2.58
C VAL A 14 -17.03 -2.94 2.72
N ASN A 15 -16.45 -3.70 1.79
CA ASN A 15 -15.01 -3.98 1.80
C ASN A 15 -14.17 -2.71 1.60
N THR A 16 -14.63 -1.78 0.76
CA THR A 16 -13.97 -0.47 0.60
C THR A 16 -13.94 0.31 1.92
N ASP A 17 -15.01 0.27 2.71
CA ASP A 17 -15.03 0.97 4.00
C ASP A 17 -14.10 0.32 5.04
N TYR A 18 -13.98 -1.02 5.03
CA TYR A 18 -12.96 -1.71 5.81
C TYR A 18 -11.54 -1.37 5.34
N ALA A 19 -11.31 -1.21 4.03
CA ALA A 19 -10.03 -0.77 3.49
C ALA A 19 -9.67 0.64 4.00
N LYS A 20 -10.63 1.58 4.02
CA LYS A 20 -10.44 2.93 4.57
C LYS A 20 -10.16 2.90 6.08
N LEU A 21 -10.81 2.02 6.84
CA LEU A 21 -10.55 1.88 8.27
C LEU A 21 -9.12 1.38 8.53
N ASN A 22 -8.69 0.38 7.76
CA ASN A 22 -7.33 -0.13 7.80
C ASN A 22 -6.30 0.93 7.40
N LEU A 23 -6.58 1.76 6.38
CA LEU A 23 -5.72 2.89 6.03
C LEU A 23 -5.52 3.84 7.22
N LYS A 24 -6.61 4.20 7.92
CA LYS A 24 -6.53 5.08 9.11
C LYS A 24 -5.73 4.44 10.24
N ALA A 25 -5.89 3.13 10.45
CA ALA A 25 -5.15 2.40 11.48
C ALA A 25 -3.65 2.30 11.14
N ALA A 26 -3.32 2.03 9.87
CA ALA A 26 -1.95 2.00 9.37
C ALA A 26 -1.27 3.36 9.55
N GLN A 27 -1.95 4.46 9.17
CA GLN A 27 -1.41 5.81 9.35
C GLN A 27 -1.13 6.12 10.82
N LYS A 28 -2.07 5.82 11.73
CA LYS A 28 -1.87 6.01 13.18
C LYS A 28 -0.71 5.16 13.71
N ALA A 29 -0.56 3.94 13.22
CA ALA A 29 0.54 3.07 13.61
C ALA A 29 1.89 3.63 13.13
N LYS A 30 1.95 4.15 11.89
CA LYS A 30 3.12 4.87 11.37
C LYS A 30 3.47 6.08 12.23
N ASP A 31 2.48 6.89 12.61
CA ASP A 31 2.71 8.13 13.37
C ASP A 31 3.39 7.88 14.74
N ILE A 32 3.26 6.67 15.29
CA ILE A 32 3.92 6.25 16.55
C ILE A 32 5.06 5.23 16.32
N ALA A 33 5.55 5.10 15.09
CA ALA A 33 6.61 4.17 14.68
C ALA A 33 6.31 2.68 14.97
N ALA A 34 5.04 2.28 15.08
CA ALA A 34 4.62 0.89 15.24
C ALA A 34 4.55 0.18 13.87
N PHE A 35 5.69 0.02 13.21
CA PHE A 35 5.76 -0.43 11.81
C PHE A 35 5.21 -1.83 11.56
N GLU A 36 5.33 -2.77 12.51
CA GLU A 36 4.67 -4.08 12.39
C GLU A 36 3.14 -3.96 12.31
N SER A 37 2.57 -3.06 13.10
CA SER A 37 1.13 -2.77 13.05
C SER A 37 0.76 -2.03 11.77
N CYS A 38 1.58 -1.07 11.34
CA CYS A 38 1.40 -0.37 10.06
C CYS A 38 1.34 -1.37 8.90
N LYS A 39 2.34 -2.25 8.78
CA LYS A 39 2.42 -3.33 7.79
C LYS A 39 1.15 -4.18 7.80
N LYS A 40 0.73 -4.65 8.98
CA LYS A 40 -0.47 -5.49 9.14
C LYS A 40 -1.74 -4.79 8.68
N TYR A 41 -1.97 -3.56 9.12
CA TYR A 41 -3.17 -2.81 8.72
C TYR A 41 -3.15 -2.45 7.23
N ALA A 42 -2.01 -2.04 6.68
CA ALA A 42 -1.89 -1.75 5.26
C ALA A 42 -2.20 -3.00 4.40
N ALA A 43 -1.60 -4.15 4.73
CA ALA A 43 -1.86 -5.41 4.03
C ALA A 43 -3.33 -5.85 4.12
N ASN A 44 -3.94 -5.74 5.31
CA ASN A 44 -5.36 -6.02 5.48
C ASN A 44 -6.22 -5.07 4.64
N GLY A 45 -5.88 -3.79 4.58
CA GLY A 45 -6.57 -2.81 3.74
C GLY A 45 -6.49 -3.17 2.26
N ILE A 46 -5.31 -3.58 1.79
CA ILE A 46 -5.09 -4.03 0.40
C ILE A 46 -5.98 -5.23 0.06
N ASN A 47 -6.08 -6.21 0.96
CA ASN A 47 -6.90 -7.41 0.76
C ASN A 47 -8.41 -7.12 0.69
N MET A 48 -8.85 -5.96 1.16
CA MET A 48 -10.25 -5.51 1.12
C MET A 48 -10.55 -4.66 -0.12
N LEU A 49 -9.55 -4.30 -0.93
CA LEU A 49 -9.78 -3.54 -2.14
C LEU A 49 -10.44 -4.41 -3.22
N PRO A 50 -11.30 -3.83 -4.09
CA PRO A 50 -11.88 -4.57 -5.20
C PRO A 50 -10.80 -4.96 -6.24
N THR A 51 -11.10 -5.90 -7.12
CA THR A 51 -10.14 -6.35 -8.14
C THR A 51 -9.68 -5.21 -9.07
N ASP A 52 -10.59 -4.28 -9.38
CA ASP A 52 -10.35 -3.10 -10.23
C ASP A 52 -9.85 -1.87 -9.44
N LYS A 53 -9.31 -2.06 -8.24
CA LYS A 53 -8.87 -1.02 -7.28
C LYS A 53 -8.12 0.18 -7.86
N TRP A 54 -7.27 -0.04 -8.86
CA TRP A 54 -6.48 1.02 -9.51
C TRP A 54 -7.32 1.94 -10.41
N ILE A 55 -8.53 1.51 -10.78
CA ILE A 55 -9.52 2.28 -11.55
C ILE A 55 -10.60 2.81 -10.61
N SER A 56 -11.15 1.95 -9.74
CA SER A 56 -12.30 2.30 -8.91
C SER A 56 -11.93 3.08 -7.64
N GLN A 57 -10.72 2.89 -7.10
CA GLN A 57 -10.26 3.50 -5.85
C GLN A 57 -8.75 3.86 -5.89
N PRO A 58 -8.27 4.62 -6.90
CA PRO A 58 -6.84 4.85 -7.11
C PRO A 58 -6.14 5.46 -5.90
N ASP A 59 -6.72 6.49 -5.27
CA ASP A 59 -6.13 7.18 -4.12
C ASP A 59 -5.99 6.28 -2.89
N LEU A 60 -7.04 5.51 -2.58
CA LEU A 60 -7.04 4.60 -1.45
C LEU A 60 -6.03 3.48 -1.66
N THR A 61 -5.98 2.94 -2.88
CA THR A 61 -5.03 1.91 -3.29
C THR A 61 -3.60 2.42 -3.16
N LEU A 62 -3.29 3.57 -3.76
CA LEU A 62 -1.97 4.18 -3.73
C LEU A 62 -1.49 4.39 -2.29
N LYS A 63 -2.33 4.95 -1.42
CA LYS A 63 -1.97 5.19 0.00
C LYS A 63 -1.69 3.90 0.76
N LEU A 64 -2.52 2.87 0.58
CA LEU A 64 -2.33 1.57 1.24
C LEU A 64 -1.04 0.89 0.79
N PHE A 65 -0.78 0.84 -0.52
CA PHE A 65 0.46 0.27 -1.05
C PHE A 65 1.70 1.07 -0.63
N SER A 66 1.61 2.40 -0.57
CA SER A 66 2.72 3.25 -0.12
C SER A 66 3.06 3.02 1.35
N LEU A 67 2.05 2.95 2.23
CA LEU A 67 2.26 2.63 3.65
C LEU A 67 2.80 1.22 3.86
N ALA A 68 2.36 0.25 3.06
CA ALA A 68 2.88 -1.12 3.12
C ALA A 68 4.37 -1.14 2.72
N ALA A 69 4.74 -0.49 1.61
CA ALA A 69 6.13 -0.38 1.18
C ALA A 69 7.01 0.29 2.24
N GLU A 70 6.57 1.41 2.79
CA GLU A 70 7.30 2.16 3.82
C GLU A 70 7.46 1.32 5.10
N ALA A 71 6.41 0.64 5.57
CA ALA A 71 6.50 -0.21 6.76
C ALA A 71 7.49 -1.38 6.57
N GLU A 72 7.48 -2.02 5.41
CA GLU A 72 8.43 -3.09 5.08
C GLU A 72 9.87 -2.56 4.98
N GLU A 73 10.05 -1.33 4.49
CA GLU A 73 11.37 -0.67 4.46
C GLU A 73 11.94 -0.46 5.86
N PHE A 74 11.17 0.15 6.77
CA PHE A 74 11.58 0.36 8.16
C PHE A 74 11.82 -0.93 8.94
N LEU A 75 11.18 -2.03 8.55
CA LEU A 75 11.37 -3.35 9.16
C LEU A 75 12.52 -4.17 8.51
N GLY A 76 13.11 -3.67 7.42
CA GLY A 76 14.18 -4.36 6.70
C GLY A 76 13.69 -5.54 5.84
N TYR A 77 12.44 -5.53 5.39
CA TYR A 77 11.84 -6.59 4.59
C TYR A 77 11.84 -6.26 3.08
N ASP A 78 12.97 -6.56 2.43
CA ASP A 78 13.28 -6.21 1.05
C ASP A 78 12.25 -6.69 0.04
N HIS A 79 11.84 -7.95 0.17
CA HIS A 79 10.99 -8.59 -0.81
C HIS A 79 9.57 -7.98 -0.79
N GLY A 80 9.03 -7.77 0.41
CA GLY A 80 7.73 -7.14 0.62
C GLY A 80 7.71 -5.71 0.09
N MET A 81 8.69 -4.90 0.51
CA MET A 81 8.85 -3.51 0.03
C MET A 81 8.90 -3.46 -1.50
N ASN A 82 9.78 -4.25 -2.13
CA ASN A 82 9.94 -4.23 -3.59
C ASN A 82 8.67 -4.68 -4.32
N SER A 83 7.95 -5.66 -3.78
CA SER A 83 6.67 -6.10 -4.35
C SER A 83 5.65 -4.96 -4.40
N TYR A 84 5.43 -4.27 -3.27
CA TYR A 84 4.50 -3.14 -3.20
C TYR A 84 4.95 -1.96 -4.08
N CYS A 85 6.25 -1.64 -4.07
CA CYS A 85 6.80 -0.59 -4.93
C CYS A 85 6.57 -0.90 -6.42
N ASN A 86 6.86 -2.12 -6.85
CA ASN A 86 6.73 -2.51 -8.25
C ASN A 86 5.26 -2.50 -8.71
N GLU A 87 4.33 -2.95 -7.86
CA GLU A 87 2.90 -2.87 -8.13
C GLU A 87 2.47 -1.42 -8.40
N VAL A 88 2.87 -0.46 -7.55
CA VAL A 88 2.57 0.99 -7.74
C VAL A 88 3.25 1.55 -8.98
N LEU A 89 4.55 1.26 -9.17
CA LEU A 89 5.34 1.80 -10.27
C LEU A 89 4.81 1.34 -11.64
N SER A 90 4.28 0.13 -11.72
CA SER A 90 3.68 -0.43 -12.95
C SER A 90 2.40 0.27 -13.40
N GLN A 91 1.72 1.03 -12.52
CA GLN A 91 0.45 1.68 -12.85
C GLN A 91 0.64 2.91 -13.72
N LYS A 92 0.25 2.83 -14.99
CA LYS A 92 0.44 3.93 -15.97
C LYS A 92 -0.48 5.13 -15.73
N SER A 93 -1.61 4.94 -15.08
CA SER A 93 -2.61 5.97 -14.80
C SER A 93 -2.22 6.90 -13.65
N ILE A 94 -1.27 6.50 -12.80
CA ILE A 94 -0.81 7.28 -11.66
C ILE A 94 0.42 8.10 -12.08
N SER A 95 0.38 9.40 -11.85
CA SER A 95 1.48 10.30 -12.22
C SER A 95 2.75 10.01 -11.41
N VAL A 96 3.91 10.42 -11.93
CA VAL A 96 5.19 10.29 -11.21
C VAL A 96 5.14 11.03 -9.87
N LEU A 97 4.49 12.19 -9.82
CA LEU A 97 4.36 12.99 -8.60
C LEU A 97 3.55 12.26 -7.52
N GLU A 98 2.50 11.56 -7.89
CA GLU A 98 1.70 10.77 -6.96
C GLU A 98 2.46 9.54 -6.43
N LYS A 99 3.37 8.98 -7.24
CA LYS A 99 4.24 7.85 -6.83
C LYS A 99 5.42 8.26 -5.96
N LYS A 100 5.56 9.54 -5.61
CA LYS A 100 6.76 10.08 -4.94
C LYS A 100 7.15 9.30 -3.67
N ASP A 101 6.18 8.90 -2.85
CA ASP A 101 6.46 8.27 -1.55
C ASP A 101 7.10 6.89 -1.74
N VAL A 102 6.61 6.14 -2.75
CA VAL A 102 7.18 4.84 -3.17
C VAL A 102 8.57 5.01 -3.79
N PHE A 103 8.77 6.06 -4.59
CA PHE A 103 10.10 6.37 -5.13
C PHE A 103 11.10 6.69 -4.01
N THR A 104 10.69 7.49 -3.02
CA THR A 104 11.53 7.84 -1.87
C THR A 104 11.94 6.60 -1.08
N ALA A 105 11.01 5.68 -0.80
CA ALA A 105 11.33 4.42 -0.11
C ALA A 105 12.41 3.61 -0.87
N LYS A 106 12.28 3.51 -2.20
CA LYS A 106 13.25 2.78 -3.02
C LYS A 106 14.63 3.45 -3.05
N LEU A 107 14.67 4.78 -3.16
CA LEU A 107 15.91 5.56 -3.15
C LEU A 107 16.64 5.50 -1.80
N LEU A 108 15.91 5.68 -0.69
CA LEU A 108 16.46 5.56 0.66
C LEU A 108 17.12 4.19 0.82
N ARG A 109 16.42 3.14 0.39
CA ARG A 109 16.98 1.80 0.47
C ARG A 109 18.26 1.63 -0.33
N MET A 110 18.28 2.06 -1.59
CA MET A 110 19.49 1.95 -2.43
C MET A 110 20.70 2.59 -1.74
N SER A 111 20.54 3.80 -1.19
CA SER A 111 21.61 4.50 -0.48
C SER A 111 22.13 3.76 0.76
N THR A 112 21.24 3.15 1.55
CA THR A 112 21.64 2.37 2.73
C THR A 112 22.32 1.04 2.39
N THR A 113 22.01 0.47 1.22
CA THR A 113 22.62 -0.78 0.77
C THR A 113 24.03 -0.54 0.26
N GLU A 114 24.25 0.57 -0.46
CA GLU A 114 25.58 1.01 -0.91
C GLU A 114 26.55 1.21 0.27
N LEU A 115 26.10 1.87 1.35
CA LEU A 115 26.89 2.06 2.57
C LEU A 115 27.29 0.73 3.25
N ARG A 116 26.45 -0.31 3.16
CA ARG A 116 26.76 -1.63 3.75
C ARG A 116 27.75 -2.46 2.94
N HIS A 117 28.05 -2.07 1.70
CA HIS A 117 29.02 -2.74 0.85
C HIS A 117 30.42 -2.10 0.92
N GLU A 118 30.56 -0.99 1.64
CA GLU A 118 31.83 -0.28 1.85
C GLU A 118 32.52 -0.64 3.19
N ASP A 119 31.88 -1.44 4.04
CA ASP A 119 32.41 -2.02 5.28
C ASP A 119 32.78 -3.51 5.13
#